data_AF-A0A381XPL4-F1
#
_entry.id   AF-A0A381XPL4-F1
#
_cell.length_a   1.000
_cell.length_b   1.000
_cell.length_c   1.000
_cell.angle_alpha   90.00
_cell.angle_beta   90.00
_cell.angle_gamma   90.00
#
_symmetry.space_group_name_H-M   'P 1'
#
loop_
_entity.id
_entity.type
_entity.pdbx_description
1 polymer ?
#
loop_
_entity_poly.entity_id
_entity_poly.type
_entity_poly.pdbx_seq_one_letter_code
_entity_poly.pdbx_strand_id
1 'polypeptide(L)' 'MIIVGSTNADVGIQQGMDILKNGGSAMDAVEATIRLVEDNPDDHTVGYNSYPNILGDLQLDASIMDGATLE' A
#
# COMPACT_ATOMS: atom_id res chain seq x y z
N MET A 1 8.95 10.54 -12.96
CA MET A 1 8.44 9.34 -12.26
C MET A 1 6.99 9.58 -11.94
N ILE A 2 6.18 8.53 -12.00
CA ILE A 2 4.73 8.60 -11.76
C ILE A 2 4.42 7.48 -10.77
N ILE A 3 3.60 7.79 -9.78
CA ILE A 3 2.98 6.83 -8.88
C ILE A 3 1.48 7.14 -8.89
N VAL A 4 0.65 6.10 -8.96
CA VAL A 4 -0.81 6.21 -8.99
C VAL A 4 -1.36 5.17 -8.02
N GLY A 5 -2.29 5.57 -7.17
CA GLY A 5 -3.00 4.69 -6.24
C GLY A 5 -4.47 5.05 -6.17
N SER A 6 -5.27 4.22 -5.49
CA SER A 6 -6.64 4.58 -5.10
C SER A 6 -6.63 5.71 -4.06
N THR A 7 -7.81 6.22 -3.71
CA THR A 7 -7.97 7.29 -2.71
C THR A 7 -7.28 6.97 -1.38
N ASN A 8 -7.29 5.71 -0.94
CA ASN A 8 -6.66 5.28 0.31
C ASN A 8 -5.15 5.53 0.33
N ALA A 9 -4.49 5.50 -0.83
CA ALA A 9 -3.04 5.70 -0.94
C ALA A 9 -2.59 7.13 -0.60
N ASP A 10 -3.51 8.09 -0.45
CA ASP A 10 -3.19 9.50 -0.18
C ASP A 10 -2.25 9.68 1.03
N VAL A 11 -2.44 8.87 2.10
CA VAL A 11 -1.60 8.92 3.30
C VAL A 11 -0.15 8.49 3.07
N GLY A 12 0.13 7.71 2.02
CA GLY A 12 1.45 7.15 1.73
C GLY A 12 2.09 7.59 0.41
N ILE A 13 1.32 8.20 -0.49
CA ILE A 13 1.74 8.44 -1.88
C ILE A 13 2.94 9.38 -1.96
N GLN A 14 3.05 10.32 -1.02
CA GLN A 14 4.19 11.22 -0.93
C GLN A 14 5.48 10.48 -0.59
N GLN A 15 5.44 9.52 0.33
CA GLN A 15 6.60 8.72 0.71
C GLN A 15 7.09 7.84 -0.45
N GLY A 16 6.18 7.18 -1.18
CA GLY A 16 6.53 6.43 -2.38
C GLY A 16 7.15 7.31 -3.46
N MET A 17 6.59 8.50 -3.68
CA MET A 17 7.16 9.47 -4.63
C MET A 17 8.59 9.90 -4.25
N ASP A 18 8.87 10.07 -2.95
CA ASP A 18 10.19 10.45 -2.48
C ASP A 18 11.22 9.32 -2.68
N ILE A 19 10.83 8.06 -2.49
CA ILE A 19 11.66 6.89 -2.82
C ILE A 19 12.04 6.90 -4.30
N LEU A 20 11.06 7.10 -5.20
CA LEU A 20 11.31 7.18 -6.62
C LEU A 20 12.29 8.33 -6.94
N LYS A 21 12.04 9.53 -6.41
CA LYS A 21 12.92 10.71 -6.61
C LYS A 21 14.36 10.48 -6.19
N ASN A 22 14.57 9.67 -5.16
CA ASN A 22 15.91 9.33 -4.65
C ASN A 22 16.56 8.15 -5.40
N GLY A 23 15.95 7.65 -6.47
CA GLY A 23 16.48 6.56 -7.29
C GLY A 23 16.17 5.16 -6.74
N GLY A 24 15.24 5.04 -5.79
CA GLY A 24 14.74 3.75 -5.32
C GLY A 24 13.93 3.01 -6.39
N SER A 25 13.67 1.72 -6.16
CA SER A 25 12.92 0.91 -7.12
C SER A 25 11.42 1.21 -7.09
N ALA A 26 10.73 0.84 -8.17
CA ALA A 26 9.26 0.89 -8.19
C ALA A 26 8.65 0.01 -7.10
N MET A 27 9.30 -1.12 -6.79
CA MET A 27 8.87 -2.07 -5.77
C MET A 27 8.92 -1.46 -4.37
N ASP A 28 10.06 -0.86 -4.02
CA ASP A 28 10.22 -0.17 -2.73
C ASP A 28 9.20 0.98 -2.59
N ALA A 29 8.94 1.71 -3.67
CA ALA A 29 8.02 2.84 -3.66
C ALA A 29 6.57 2.43 -3.42
N VAL A 30 6.07 1.38 -4.10
CA VAL A 30 4.69 0.91 -3.92
C VAL A 30 4.51 0.22 -2.57
N GLU A 31 5.48 -0.59 -2.13
CA GLU A 31 5.42 -1.25 -0.83
C GLU A 31 5.38 -0.24 0.32
N ALA A 32 6.28 0.75 0.30
CA ALA A 32 6.32 1.80 1.32
C ALA A 32 5.06 2.66 1.34
N THR A 33 4.44 2.89 0.17
CA THR A 33 3.16 3.60 0.08
C THR A 33 2.05 2.81 0.76
N ILE A 34 1.91 1.52 0.44
CA ILE A 34 0.80 0.70 0.92
C ILE A 34 0.93 0.36 2.40
N ARG A 35 2.14 0.17 2.93
CA ARG A 35 2.34 -0.03 4.39
C ARG A 35 1.75 1.11 5.23
N LEU A 36 1.87 2.36 4.78
CA LEU A 36 1.26 3.50 5.47
C LEU A 36 -0.28 3.49 5.41
N VAL A 37 -0.85 2.92 4.34
CA VAL A 37 -2.30 2.71 4.25
C VAL A 37 -2.73 1.61 5.22
N GLU A 38 -2.00 0.49 5.25
CA GLU A 38 -2.29 -0.63 6.15
C GLU A 38 -2.12 -0.26 7.62
N ASP A 39 -1.22 0.66 7.96
CA ASP A 39 -1.01 1.13 9.33
C ASP A 39 -1.98 2.27 9.73
N ASN A 40 -2.78 2.80 8.81
CA ASN A 40 -3.67 3.92 9.08
C ASN A 40 -4.93 3.45 9.84
N PRO A 41 -5.10 3.79 11.13
CA PRO A 41 -6.25 3.34 11.92
C PRO A 41 -7.59 3.94 11.48
N ASP A 42 -7.56 5.04 10.69
CA ASP A 42 -8.75 5.69 10.13
C ASP A 42 -9.24 4.99 8.85
N ASP A 43 -8.47 4.05 8.29
CA ASP A 43 -8.88 3.22 7.15
C ASP A 43 -9.46 1.88 7.62
N HIS A 44 -10.76 1.70 7.46
CA HIS A 44 -11.43 0.45 7.83
C HIS A 44 -11.53 -0.56 6.69
N THR A 45 -10.86 -0.30 5.57
CA THR A 45 -10.94 -1.10 4.35
C THR A 45 -9.62 -1.75 3.95
N VAL A 46 -8.50 -1.34 4.57
CA VAL A 46 -7.15 -1.85 4.28
C VAL A 46 -6.37 -2.04 5.59
N GLY A 47 -5.78 -3.21 5.79
CA GLY A 47 -4.84 -3.46 6.89
C GLY A 47 -5.42 -3.37 8.30
N TYR A 48 -4.69 -2.71 9.18
CA TYR A 48 -4.99 -2.56 10.60
C TYR A 48 -6.36 -1.91 10.81
N ASN A 49 -7.13 -2.41 11.77
CA ASN A 49 -8.44 -1.86 12.11
C ASN A 49 -9.51 -1.95 10.98
N SER A 50 -9.29 -2.84 10.01
CA SER A 50 -10.28 -3.15 8.97
C SER A 50 -11.51 -3.88 9.50
N TYR A 51 -12.61 -3.81 8.76
CA TYR A 51 -13.82 -4.54 9.11
C TYR A 51 -13.60 -6.06 9.06
N PRO A 52 -14.02 -6.80 10.11
CA PRO A 52 -13.88 -8.26 10.13
C PRO A 52 -14.91 -8.95 9.23
N ASN A 53 -14.69 -10.24 8.99
CA ASN A 53 -15.70 -11.08 8.34
C ASN A 53 -16.91 -11.35 9.26
N ILE A 54 -17.90 -12.12 8.78
CA ILE A 54 -19.14 -12.42 9.52
C ILE A 54 -18.92 -13.18 10.85
N LEU A 55 -17.78 -13.85 11.01
CA LEU A 55 -17.40 -14.55 12.25
C LEU A 55 -16.68 -13.62 13.25
N GLY A 56 -16.38 -12.39 12.85
CA GLY A 56 -15.59 -11.46 13.64
C GLY A 56 -14.09 -11.61 13.46
N ASP A 57 -13.63 -12.43 12.51
CA ASP A 57 -12.20 -12.60 12.24
C ASP A 57 -11.69 -11.54 11.26
N LEU A 58 -10.56 -10.93 11.59
CA LEU A 58 -9.84 -10.06 10.67
C LEU A 58 -9.11 -10.89 9.63
N GLN A 59 -9.41 -10.67 8.36
CA GLN A 59 -8.80 -11.35 7.21
C GLN A 59 -8.39 -10.30 6.18
N LEU A 60 -7.16 -10.41 5.69
CA LEU A 60 -6.56 -9.45 4.77
C LEU A 60 -5.96 -10.22 3.60
N ASP A 61 -6.08 -9.64 2.42
CA ASP A 61 -5.50 -10.17 1.18
C ASP A 61 -4.58 -9.12 0.58
N ALA A 62 -3.41 -9.56 0.10
CA ALA A 62 -2.47 -8.70 -0.60
C ALA A 62 -1.76 -9.46 -1.71
N SER A 63 -1.42 -8.75 -2.78
CA SER A 63 -0.52 -9.21 -3.82
C SER A 63 0.33 -8.05 -4.32
N ILE A 64 1.51 -8.38 -4.83
CA ILE A 64 2.46 -7.42 -5.37
C ILE A 64 3.15 -8.07 -6.56
N MET A 65 3.57 -7.28 -7.54
CA MET A 65 4.18 -7.79 -8.76
C MET A 65 5.29 -6.87 -9.24
N ASP A 66 6.47 -7.42 -9.49
CA ASP A 66 7.54 -6.72 -10.21
C ASP A 66 7.30 -6.84 -11.72
N GLY A 67 6.95 -5.72 -12.36
CA GLY A 67 6.74 -5.66 -13.80
C GLY A 67 7.96 -5.99 -14.65
N ALA A 68 9.18 -5.93 -14.09
CA ALA A 68 10.42 -6.28 -14.80
C ALA A 68 10.62 -7.80 -14.92
N THR A 69 10.21 -8.58 -13.91
CA THR A 69 10.39 -10.04 -13.85
C THR A 69 9.10 -10.82 -14.07
N LEU A 70 7.95 -10.16 -13.91
CA LEU A 70 6.61 -10.75 -13.89
C LEU A 70 6.36 -11.72 -12.71
N GLU A 71 7.07 -11.51 -11.61
CA GLU A 71 6.90 -12.23 -10.35
C GLU A 71 6.04 -11.42 -9.37
#